data_AF-A0A285EJK7-F1
#
_entry.id   AF-A0A285EJK7-F1
#
_cell.length_a   1.000
_cell.length_b   1.000
_cell.length_c   1.000
_cell.angle_alpha   90.00
_cell.angle_beta   90.00
_cell.angle_gamma   90.00
#
_symmetry.space_group_name_H-M   'P 1'
#
loop_
_entity.id
_entity.type
_entity.pdbx_description
1 polymer ?
#
loop_
_entity_poly.entity_id
_entity_poly.type
_entity_poly.pdbx_seq_one_letter_code
_entity_poly.pdbx_strand_id
1 'polypeptide(L)' 'MSSHYEFRVAGRLSDRTRGAFPDMVLVDAPPETIIYGEVVDEAHLYGVLAVIQDLGLHVVSLHEVPP' A
#
# COMPACT_ATOMS: atom_id res chain seq x y z
N MET A 1 16.12 18.61 -4.23
CA MET A 1 14.86 18.05 -3.71
C MET A 1 15.18 16.66 -3.18
N SER A 2 14.78 16.30 -1.96
CA SER A 2 14.84 14.89 -1.55
C SER A 2 13.49 14.23 -1.85
N SER A 3 13.54 13.00 -2.35
CA SER A 3 12.37 12.18 -2.62
C SER A 3 12.36 11.05 -1.60
N HIS A 4 11.19 10.75 -1.05
CA HIS A 4 11.00 9.62 -0.14
C HIS A 4 10.59 8.40 -0.96
N TYR A 5 11.20 7.26 -0.68
CA TYR A 5 10.95 6.00 -1.37
C TYR A 5 10.49 4.95 -0.37
N GLU A 6 9.46 4.21 -0.72
CA GLU A 6 9.02 3.02 0.01
C GLU A 6 9.37 1.77 -0.81
N PHE A 7 9.93 0.77 -0.14
CA PHE A 7 10.25 -0.53 -0.75
C PHE A 7 9.42 -1.62 -0.08
N ARG A 8 8.51 -2.23 -0.84
CA ARG A 8 7.74 -3.40 -0.39
C ARG A 8 8.38 -4.68 -0.91
N VAL A 9 8.73 -5.57 0.01
CA VAL A 9 9.35 -6.88 -0.29
C VAL A 9 8.49 -8.01 0.24
N ALA A 10 8.43 -9.12 -0.49
CA ALA A 10 7.64 -10.27 -0.08
C ALA A 10 8.25 -10.97 1.15
N GLY A 11 7.39 -11.37 2.08
CA GLY A 11 7.77 -12.15 3.26
C GLY A 11 8.15 -11.27 4.47
N ARG A 12 8.67 -11.93 5.51
CA ARG A 12 9.13 -11.26 6.74
C ARG A 12 10.65 -11.20 6.76
N LEU A 13 11.20 -10.05 7.11
CA LEU A 13 12.64 -9.90 7.28
C LEU A 13 13.07 -10.46 8.64
N SER A 14 14.12 -11.28 8.63
CA SER A 14 14.79 -11.68 9.87
C SER A 14 15.49 -10.49 10.52
N ASP A 15 15.72 -10.52 11.83
CA ASP A 15 16.42 -9.43 12.53
C ASP A 15 17.81 -9.14 11.94
N ARG A 16 18.51 -10.18 11.48
CA ARG A 16 19.79 -10.04 10.76
C ARG A 16 19.63 -9.23 9.47
N THR A 17 18.58 -9.52 8.70
CA THR A 17 18.32 -8.81 7.43
C THR A 17 17.86 -7.37 7.68
N ARG A 18 17.10 -7.14 8.75
CA ARG A 18 16.70 -5.78 9.17
C ARG A 18 17.90 -4.89 9.46
N GLY A 19 18.95 -5.43 10.07
CA GLY A 19 20.20 -4.70 10.33
C GLY A 19 20.95 -4.22 9.08
N ALA A 20 20.59 -4.66 7.88
CA ALA A 20 21.18 -4.18 6.63
C ALA A 20 20.66 -2.79 6.19
N PHE A 21 19.63 -2.27 6.85
CA PHE A 21 18.98 -1.00 6.50
C PHE A 21 18.97 -0.01 7.68
N PRO A 22 20.15 0.45 8.15
CA PRO A 22 20.27 1.23 9.40
C PRO A 22 19.63 2.62 9.35
N ASP A 23 19.54 3.23 8.16
CA ASP A 23 18.98 4.58 7.96
C ASP A 23 17.51 4.55 7.52
N MET A 24 16.86 3.39 7.60
CA MET A 24 15.48 3.20 7.14
C MET A 24 14.59 2.70 8.28
N VAL A 25 13.29 3.01 8.20
CA VAL A 25 12.28 2.45 9.10
C VAL A 25 11.70 1.21 8.44
N LEU A 26 11.79 0.06 9.11
CA LEU A 26 11.22 -1.19 8.63
C LEU A 26 9.91 -1.46 9.37
N VAL A 27 8.83 -1.62 8.61
CA VAL A 27 7.50 -1.94 9.12
C VAL A 27 7.04 -3.23 8.47
N ASP A 28 6.53 -4.18 9.27
CA ASP A 28 5.92 -5.38 8.73
C ASP A 28 4.56 -4.99 8.11
N ALA A 29 4.42 -5.23 6.81
CA ALA A 29 3.16 -5.04 6.10
C ALA A 29 2.42 -6.39 5.96
N PRO A 30 1.09 -6.42 6.16
CA PRO A 30 0.30 -7.60 5.82
C PRO A 30 0.42 -7.93 4.33
N PRO A 31 0.21 -9.19 3.92
CA PRO A 31 -0.02 -9.50 2.52
C PRO A 31 -1.31 -8.77 2.06
N GLU A 32 -1.16 -7.84 1.13
CA GLU A 32 -2.24 -7.01 0.59
C GLU A 32 -2.41 -7.24 -0.90
N THR A 33 -3.66 -7.14 -1.38
CA THR A 33 -3.97 -7.08 -2.81
C THR A 33 -4.08 -5.61 -3.23
N ILE A 34 -3.31 -5.21 -4.24
CA ILE A 34 -3.37 -3.86 -4.79
C ILE A 34 -4.41 -3.83 -5.90
N ILE A 35 -5.40 -2.95 -5.76
CA ILE A 35 -6.34 -2.59 -6.84
C ILE A 35 -5.90 -1.22 -7.35
N TYR A 36 -5.47 -1.15 -8.61
CA TYR A 36 -4.96 0.06 -9.24
C TYR A 36 -5.77 0.36 -10.51
N GLY A 37 -6.10 1.62 -10.73
CA GLY A 37 -6.81 2.10 -11.90
C GLY A 37 -7.00 3.61 -11.85
N GLU A 38 -7.50 4.18 -12.93
CA GLU A 38 -7.83 5.60 -12.99
C GLU A 38 -9.10 5.88 -12.17
N VAL A 39 -9.03 6.89 -11.31
CA VAL A 39 -10.19 7.42 -10.56
C VAL A 39 -10.43 8.84 -11.04
N VAL A 40 -11.52 9.05 -11.77
CA VAL A 40 -11.78 10.29 -12.53
C VAL A 40 -12.41 11.39 -11.67
N ASP A 41 -13.09 11.01 -10.58
CA ASP A 41 -13.72 11.91 -9.62
C ASP A 41 -14.04 11.17 -8.29
N GLU A 42 -14.56 11.91 -7.30
CA GLU A 42 -14.95 11.36 -6.01
C GLU A 42 -16.10 10.33 -6.12
N ALA A 43 -17.06 10.54 -7.04
CA ALA A 43 -18.18 9.61 -7.20
C ALA A 43 -17.69 8.23 -7.68
N HIS A 44 -16.72 8.21 -8.60
CA HIS A 44 -16.04 7.01 -9.04
C HIS A 44 -15.27 6.35 -7.87
N LEU A 45 -14.54 7.13 -7.06
CA LEU A 45 -13.86 6.61 -5.87
C LEU A 45 -14.83 5.88 -4.92
N TYR A 46 -15.93 6.52 -4.56
CA TYR A 46 -16.93 5.93 -3.67
C TYR A 46 -17.61 4.71 -4.29
N GLY A 47 -17.80 4.69 -5.61
CA GLY A 47 -18.28 3.52 -6.34
C GLY A 47 -17.34 2.32 -6.18
N VAL A 48 -16.03 2.53 -6.32
CA VAL A 48 -15.02 1.47 -6.11
C VAL A 48 -15.04 0.99 -4.66
N LEU A 49 -15.08 1.92 -3.69
CA LEU A 49 -15.15 1.57 -2.27
C LEU A 49 -16.42 0.76 -1.91
N ALA A 50 -17.56 1.07 -2.54
CA ALA A 50 -18.79 0.31 -2.36
C ALA A 50 -18.64 -1.13 -2.88
N VAL A 51 -18.08 -1.32 -4.08
CA VAL A 51 -17.82 -2.66 -4.64
C VAL A 51 -16.91 -3.49 -3.72
N ILE A 52 -15.84 -2.89 -3.19
CA ILE A 52 -14.94 -3.59 -2.26
C ILE A 52 -15.71 -4.06 -1.02
N GLN A 53 -16.55 -3.20 -0.43
CA GLN A 53 -17.34 -3.54 0.76
C GLN A 53 -18.41 -4.60 0.46
N ASP A 54 -19.09 -4.52 -0.67
CA ASP A 54 -20.10 -5.50 -1.10
C ASP A 54 -19.51 -6.91 -1.30
N LEU A 55 -18.22 -6.99 -1.67
CA LEU A 55 -17.46 -8.24 -1.74
C LEU A 55 -16.99 -8.77 -0.38
N GLY A 56 -17.27 -8.05 0.72
CA GLY A 56 -16.79 -8.39 2.06
C GLY A 56 -15.29 -8.17 2.25
N LEU A 57 -14.65 -7.40 1.36
CA LEU A 57 -13.24 -7.03 1.49
C LEU A 57 -13.12 -5.78 2.37
N HIS A 58 -12.01 -5.68 3.10
CA HIS A 58 -11.71 -4.54 3.95
C HIS A 58 -10.60 -3.69 3.32
N VAL A 59 -10.87 -2.40 3.15
CA VAL A 59 -9.84 -1.42 2.75
C VAL A 59 -8.96 -1.12 3.96
N VAL A 60 -7.68 -1.44 3.85
CA VAL A 60 -6.68 -1.18 4.90
C VAL A 60 -5.90 0.11 4.67
N SER A 61 -5.74 0.52 3.41
CA SER A 61 -5.14 1.79 3.03
C SER A 61 -5.66 2.24 1.67
N LEU A 62 -5.72 3.56 1.47
CA LEU A 62 -6.01 4.22 0.21
C LEU A 62 -5.05 5.41 0.11
N HIS A 63 -4.33 5.55 -0.98
CA HIS A 63 -3.49 6.71 -1.26
C HIS A 63 -3.46 6.99 -2.76
N GLU A 64 -3.35 8.27 -3.12
CA GLU A 64 -3.05 8.65 -4.50
C GLU A 64 -1.61 8.28 -4.82
N VAL A 65 -1.43 7.75 -6.02
CA VAL A 65 -0.14 7.34 -6.57
C VAL A 65 0.19 8.28 -7.71
N PRO A 66 1.44 8.77 -7.80
CA PRO A 66 1.87 9.58 -8.94
C PRO A 66 1.62 8.85 -10.27
N PRO A 67 1.34 9.59 -11.36
CA PRO A 67 1.28 9.02 -12.69
C PRO A 67 2.64 8.43 -13.13
#